data_AF-A0A8S9M5D5-F1
#
_entry.id   AF-A0A8S9M5D5-F1
#
_cell.length_a   1.000
_cell.length_b   1.000
_cell.length_c   1.000
_cell.angle_alpha   90.00
_cell.angle_beta   90.00
_cell.angle_gamma   90.00
#
_symmetry.space_group_name_H-M   'P 1'
#
loop_
_entity.id
_entity.type
_entity.pdbx_description
1 polymer ?
#
loop_
_entity_poly.entity_id
_entity_poly.type
_entity_poly.pdbx_seq_one_letter_code
_entity_poly.pdbx_strand_id
1 'polypeptide(L)'
;MLVKQAKERVGDDYVRSVVEAVSKSKACPDSVGVLILSQWSRLGLERLDFGFGKPVHVGSVCCDRYCLLLPVPEQNDAVKVMVAVPSSAVDSYENLVMSPNV
;
A
#
# COMPACT_ATOMS: atom_id res chain seq x y z
N MET A 1 -5.45 7.03 17.56
CA MET A 1 -5.22 6.52 16.18
C MET A 1 -3.95 5.69 16.16
N LEU A 2 -4.06 4.36 16.12
CA LEU A 2 -2.91 3.44 16.15
C LEU A 2 -1.95 3.68 14.96
N VAL A 3 -2.50 3.84 13.75
CA VAL A 3 -1.71 4.08 12.53
C VAL A 3 -0.93 5.39 12.60
N LYS A 4 -1.55 6.47 13.06
CA LYS A 4 -0.89 7.78 13.19
C LYS A 4 0.30 7.72 14.15
N GLN A 5 0.09 7.16 15.35
CA GLN A 5 1.15 7.01 16.35
C GLN A 5 2.27 6.10 15.87
N ALA A 6 1.94 5.00 15.18
CA ALA A 6 2.94 4.12 14.58
C ALA A 6 3.81 4.84 13.56
N LYS A 7 3.22 5.71 12.71
CA LYS A 7 3.96 6.55 11.75
C LYS A 7 4.82 7.60 12.44
N GLU A 8 4.29 8.29 13.44
CA GLU A 8 5.01 9.35 14.18
C GLU A 8 6.24 8.83 14.93
N ARG A 9 6.24 7.54 15.32
CA ARG A 9 7.40 6.89 15.93
C ARG A 9 8.57 6.67 14.96
N VAL A 10 8.33 6.66 13.65
CA VAL A 10 9.35 6.38 12.64
C VAL A 10 10.18 7.64 12.38
N GLY A 11 11.26 7.80 13.14
CA GLY A 11 12.31 8.81 12.91
C GLY A 11 13.66 8.19 12.61
N ASP A 12 14.69 9.02 12.48
CA ASP A 12 16.04 8.62 12.05
C ASP A 12 16.65 7.51 12.93
N ASP A 13 16.54 7.64 14.25
CA ASP A 13 17.08 6.65 15.19
C ASP A 13 16.33 5.31 15.11
N TYR A 14 15.01 5.35 14.90
CA TYR A 14 14.21 4.15 14.69
C TYR A 14 14.62 3.44 13.40
N VAL A 15 14.78 4.19 12.30
CA VAL A 15 15.23 3.65 11.01
C VAL A 15 16.62 3.02 11.15
N ARG A 16 17.57 3.71 11.78
CA ARG A 16 18.93 3.18 12.02
C ARG A 16 18.89 1.87 12.82
N SER A 17 18.11 1.84 13.89
CA SER A 17 17.92 0.65 14.73
C SER A 17 17.37 -0.53 13.92
N VAL A 18 16.35 -0.30 13.08
CA VAL A 18 15.78 -1.33 12.22
C VAL A 18 16.83 -1.85 11.25
N VAL A 19 17.54 -0.97 10.53
CA VAL A 19 18.60 -1.36 9.58
C VAL A 19 19.62 -2.28 10.24
N GLU A 20 20.15 -1.89 11.41
CA GLU A 20 21.11 -2.72 12.14
C GLU A 20 20.53 -4.10 12.52
N ALA A 21 19.27 -4.16 12.95
CA ALA A 21 18.60 -5.40 13.31
C ALA A 21 18.41 -6.33 12.09
N VAL A 22 17.98 -5.80 10.94
CA VAL A 22 17.75 -6.61 9.74
C VAL A 22 19.08 -7.09 9.14
N SER A 23 20.12 -6.25 9.16
CA SER A 23 21.46 -6.63 8.67
C SER A 23 22.06 -7.82 9.43
N LYS A 24 21.76 -7.95 10.73
CA LYS A 24 22.26 -9.06 11.57
C LYS A 24 21.45 -10.35 11.41
N SER A 25 20.15 -10.25 11.20
CA SER A 25 19.22 -11.38 11.33
C SER A 25 18.65 -11.89 9.99
N LYS A 26 18.79 -11.14 8.89
CA LYS A 26 18.03 -11.37 7.65
C LYS A 26 16.53 -11.60 7.92
N ALA A 27 15.99 -10.94 8.94
CA ALA A 27 14.62 -11.17 9.38
C ALA A 27 13.64 -10.86 8.24
N CYS A 28 12.77 -11.82 7.95
CA CYS A 28 11.62 -11.68 7.07
C CYS A 28 10.37 -11.84 7.94
N PRO A 29 9.56 -10.79 8.14
CA PRO A 29 8.32 -10.90 8.90
C PRO A 29 7.37 -11.92 8.27
N ASP A 30 6.73 -12.74 9.09
CA ASP A 30 5.61 -13.56 8.60
C ASP A 30 4.46 -12.62 8.17
N SER A 31 3.89 -12.91 7.01
CA SER A 31 2.78 -12.14 6.42
C SER A 31 1.40 -12.67 6.82
N VAL A 32 1.32 -13.81 7.53
CA VAL A 32 0.03 -14.37 7.95
C VAL A 32 -0.66 -13.42 8.95
N GLY A 33 -1.91 -13.03 8.63
CA GLY A 33 -2.70 -12.13 9.47
C GLY A 33 -2.23 -10.66 9.45
N VAL A 34 -1.29 -10.30 8.56
CA VAL A 34 -0.78 -8.94 8.41
C VAL A 34 -1.20 -8.37 7.06
N LEU A 35 -1.80 -7.18 7.07
CA LEU A 35 -2.04 -6.40 5.85
C LEU A 35 -0.85 -5.48 5.60
N ILE A 36 -0.18 -5.66 4.45
CA ILE A 36 0.89 -4.75 4.03
C ILE A 36 0.31 -3.72 3.06
N LEU A 37 0.31 -2.46 3.49
CA LEU A 37 -0.18 -1.33 2.69
C LEU A 37 1.00 -0.52 2.14
N SER A 38 0.99 -0.26 0.83
CA SER A 38 1.97 0.59 0.17
C SER A 38 1.29 1.72 -0.61
N GLN A 39 1.73 2.95 -0.37
CA GLN A 39 1.17 4.14 -1.01
C GLN A 39 2.00 4.54 -2.23
N TRP A 40 1.44 4.35 -3.42
CA TRP A 40 2.03 4.77 -4.69
C TRP A 40 1.44 6.07 -5.24
N SER A 41 0.29 6.50 -4.72
CA SER A 41 -0.44 7.70 -5.16
C SER A 41 0.33 9.02 -5.04
N ARG A 42 1.48 9.03 -4.37
CA ARG A 42 2.33 10.21 -4.17
C ARG A 42 3.73 10.07 -4.78
N LEU A 43 3.98 9.00 -5.54
CA LEU A 43 5.27 8.77 -6.20
C LEU A 43 5.44 9.57 -7.49
N GLY A 44 4.36 10.17 -8.02
CA GLY A 44 4.39 10.95 -9.27
C GLY A 44 4.43 10.10 -10.54
N LEU A 45 4.15 8.80 -10.42
CA LEU A 45 4.17 7.86 -11.54
C LEU A 45 3.13 8.20 -12.62
N GLU A 46 2.02 8.82 -12.23
CA GLU A 46 0.95 9.29 -13.12
C GLU A 46 1.35 10.49 -13.98
N ARG A 47 2.50 11.12 -13.70
CA ARG A 47 3.01 12.30 -14.41
C ARG A 47 4.14 11.99 -15.40
N LEU A 48 4.58 10.73 -15.45
CA LEU A 48 5.67 10.31 -16.33
C LEU A 48 5.23 10.42 -17.79
N ASP A 49 5.99 11.17 -18.59
CA ASP A 49 5.76 11.30 -20.03
C ASP A 49 7.08 11.14 -20.76
N PHE A 50 7.17 10.11 -21.60
CA PHE A 50 8.35 9.79 -22.41
C PHE A 50 8.25 10.32 -23.85
N GLY A 51 7.28 11.20 -24.13
CA GLY A 51 6.97 11.69 -25.48
C GLY A 51 5.78 10.99 -26.14
N PHE A 52 5.11 10.08 -25.42
CA PHE A 52 3.92 9.35 -25.87
C PHE A 52 2.65 9.76 -25.09
N GLY A 53 2.76 10.77 -24.23
CA GLY A 53 1.70 11.18 -23.31
C GLY A 53 1.82 10.49 -21.95
N LYS A 54 0.91 10.86 -21.04
CA LYS A 54 0.85 10.36 -19.67
C LYS A 54 0.28 8.93 -19.60
N PRO A 55 0.56 8.17 -18.53
CA PRO A 55 0.08 6.80 -18.40
C PRO A 55 -1.43 6.79 -18.14
N VAL A 56 -2.15 5.90 -18.83
CA VAL A 56 -3.57 5.66 -18.56
C VAL A 56 -3.76 4.91 -17.23
N HIS A 57 -2.81 4.06 -16.88
CA HIS A 57 -2.83 3.27 -15.65
C HIS A 57 -1.42 3.07 -15.10
N VAL A 58 -1.31 3.12 -13.77
CA VAL A 58 -0.13 2.75 -12.99
C VAL A 58 -0.57 1.76 -11.94
N GLY A 59 0.11 0.62 -11.85
CA GLY A 59 -0.21 -0.44 -10.89
C GLY A 59 0.86 -1.53 -10.88
N SER A 60 0.74 -2.46 -9.93
CA SER A 60 1.55 -3.67 -9.94
C SER A 60 1.03 -4.65 -11.01
N VAL A 61 1.93 -5.41 -11.62
CA VAL A 61 1.59 -6.48 -12.57
C VAL A 61 0.88 -7.65 -11.86
N CYS A 62 1.36 -8.01 -10.67
CA CYS A 62 0.75 -9.04 -9.82
C CYS A 62 0.71 -8.55 -8.38
N CYS A 63 -0.34 -8.88 -7.64
CA CYS A 63 -0.44 -8.57 -6.21
C CYS A 63 -1.08 -9.75 -5.47
N ASP A 64 -0.27 -10.50 -4.73
CA ASP A 64 -0.70 -11.64 -3.91
C ASP A 64 -0.88 -11.27 -2.43
N ARG A 65 -0.22 -10.20 -1.97
CA ARG A 65 -0.11 -9.86 -0.54
C ARG A 65 -0.30 -8.39 -0.16
N TYR A 66 -0.33 -7.48 -1.14
CA TYR A 66 -0.33 -6.04 -0.85
C TYR A 66 -1.71 -5.39 -1.01
N CYS A 67 -1.88 -4.31 -0.26
CA CYS A 67 -2.86 -3.27 -0.54
C CYS A 67 -2.13 -2.05 -1.11
N LEU A 68 -2.34 -1.74 -2.39
CA LEU A 68 -1.72 -0.61 -3.07
C LEU A 68 -2.71 0.55 -3.19
N LEU A 69 -2.28 1.72 -2.72
CA LEU A 69 -2.98 2.98 -2.99
C LEU A 69 -2.36 3.62 -4.23
N LEU A 70 -3.10 3.59 -5.34
CA LEU A 70 -2.68 4.05 -6.65
C LEU A 70 -3.23 5.46 -6.94
N PRO A 71 -2.53 6.27 -7.75
CA PRO A 71 -3.04 7.58 -8.16
C PRO A 71 -4.28 7.42 -9.06
N VAL A 72 -5.18 8.40 -8.99
CA VAL A 72 -6.29 8.55 -9.94
C VAL A 72 -5.93 9.71 -10.88
N PRO A 73 -5.89 9.49 -12.21
CA PRO A 73 -5.63 10.57 -13.16
C PRO A 73 -6.57 11.75 -12.92
N GLU A 74 -5.98 12.95 -12.89
CA GLU A 74 -6.70 14.23 -12.76
C GLU A 74 -7.49 14.43 -11.45
N GLN A 75 -7.36 13.53 -10.47
CA GLN A 75 -8.00 13.63 -9.15
C GLN A 75 -6.95 13.52 -8.03
N ASN A 76 -6.53 14.67 -7.49
CA ASN A 76 -5.46 14.73 -6.50
C ASN A 76 -5.87 14.31 -5.08
N ASP A 77 -7.18 14.29 -4.79
CA ASP A 77 -7.79 13.93 -3.51
C ASP A 77 -8.35 12.50 -3.49
N ALA A 78 -8.23 11.77 -4.60
CA ALA A 78 -8.69 10.40 -4.75
C ALA A 78 -7.53 9.40 -4.82
N VAL A 79 -7.81 8.18 -4.37
CA VAL A 79 -6.92 7.04 -4.56
C VAL A 79 -7.71 5.85 -5.09
N LYS A 80 -7.11 5.09 -6.00
CA LYS A 80 -7.60 3.77 -6.39
C LYS A 80 -6.95 2.74 -5.49
N VAL A 81 -7.74 1.86 -4.89
CA VAL A 81 -7.23 0.80 -4.01
C VAL A 81 -7.18 -0.51 -4.77
N MET A 82 -6.02 -1.16 -4.79
CA MET A 82 -5.87 -2.54 -5.26
C MET A 82 -5.48 -3.42 -4.08
N VAL A 83 -6.33 -4.36 -3.70
CA VAL A 83 -6.11 -5.20 -2.52
C VAL A 83 -6.15 -6.68 -2.91
N ALA A 84 -5.18 -7.43 -2.43
CA ALA A 84 -5.21 -8.88 -2.50
C ALA A 84 -6.02 -9.42 -1.30
N VAL A 85 -7.03 -10.23 -1.59
CA VAL A 85 -7.85 -10.92 -0.59
C VAL A 85 -7.91 -12.41 -0.91
N PRO A 86 -7.95 -13.30 0.10
CA PRO A 86 -8.19 -14.72 -0.13
C PRO A 86 -9.52 -14.92 -0.87
N SER A 87 -9.57 -15.85 -1.83
CA SER A 87 -10.79 -16.12 -2.60
C SER A 87 -12.00 -16.47 -1.72
N SER A 88 -11.76 -17.11 -0.58
CA SER A 88 -12.81 -17.46 0.39
C SER A 88 -13.39 -16.25 1.15
N ALA A 89 -12.77 -15.08 1.06
CA ALA A 89 -13.14 -13.89 1.81
C ALA A 89 -13.62 -12.72 0.92
N VAL A 90 -13.66 -12.90 -0.41
CA VAL A 90 -14.02 -11.84 -1.37
C VAL A 90 -15.42 -11.29 -1.08
N ASP A 91 -16.43 -12.15 -0.95
CA ASP A 91 -17.81 -11.73 -0.71
C ASP A 91 -17.94 -10.97 0.62
N SER A 92 -17.23 -11.43 1.66
CA SER A 92 -17.23 -10.75 2.96
C SER A 92 -16.56 -9.37 2.86
N TYR A 93 -15.44 -9.28 2.13
CA TYR A 93 -14.75 -8.02 1.87
C TYR A 93 -15.65 -7.04 1.11
N GLU A 94 -16.29 -7.46 0.03
CA GLU A 94 -17.19 -6.62 -0.76
C GLU A 94 -18.37 -6.10 0.08
N ASN A 95 -19.00 -6.97 0.88
CA ASN A 95 -20.08 -6.56 1.76
C ASN A 95 -19.64 -5.49 2.78
N LEU A 96 -18.48 -5.67 3.41
CA LEU A 96 -17.95 -4.71 4.40
C LEU A 96 -17.57 -3.37 3.78
N VAL A 97 -17.01 -3.38 2.56
CA VAL A 97 -16.61 -2.13 1.87
C VAL A 97 -17.82 -1.37 1.34
N MET A 98 -18.83 -2.08 0.86
CA MET A 98 -20.05 -1.47 0.28
C MET A 98 -21.08 -1.09 1.35
N SER A 99 -21.01 -1.67 2.55
CA SER A 99 -21.92 -1.40 3.68
C SER A 99 -21.15 -0.99 4.93
N PRO A 100 -20.59 0.24 4.99
CA PRO A 100 -19.68 0.67 6.05
C PRO A 100 -20.31 0.87 7.45
N ASN A 101 -21.60 0.52 7.65
CA ASN A 101 -22.37 0.79 8.87
C ASN A 101 -22.88 -0.48 9.59
N VAL A 102 -22.16 -1.60 9.47
CA VAL A 102 -22.31 -2.73 10.40
C VAL A 102 -21.31 -2.61 11.52
#